data_AF-A0A327NMR4-F1
#
_entry.id   AF-A0A327NMR4-F1
#
_cell.length_a   1.000
_cell.length_b   1.000
_cell.length_c   1.000
_cell.angle_alpha   90.00
_cell.angle_beta   90.00
_cell.angle_gamma   90.00
#
_symmetry.space_group_name_H-M   'P 1'
#
loop_
_entity.id
_entity.type
_entity.pdbx_description
1 polymer ?
#
loop_
_entity_poly.entity_id
_entity_poly.type
_entity_poly.pdbx_seq_one_letter_code
_entity_poly.pdbx_strand_id
1 'polypeptide(L)' 'MWQEKDNQLTRDFQFADFSEAFAFMTRVALIAEKMNHHPWWSNVYNQVTIKLSTHDAGNTVTDKDRKLAAEIDTLVK' A
#
# COMPACT_ATOMS: atom_id res chain seq x y z
N MET A 1 -5.73 5.57 8.47
CA MET A 1 -5.57 4.22 9.06
C MET A 1 -6.07 3.20 8.05
N TRP A 2 -5.54 1.98 8.07
CA TRP A 2 -5.99 0.89 7.20
C TRP A 2 -7.41 0.44 7.57
N GLN A 3 -8.25 0.20 6.56
CA GLN A 3 -9.58 -0.37 6.70
C GLN A 3 -9.61 -1.75 6.05
N GLU A 4 -10.15 -2.74 6.76
CA GLU A 4 -10.34 -4.09 6.22
C GLU A 4 -11.78 -4.25 5.75
N LYS A 5 -11.96 -4.42 4.43
CA LYS A 5 -13.28 -4.60 3.81
C LYS A 5 -13.13 -5.41 2.53
N ASP A 6 -14.11 -6.25 2.20
CA ASP A 6 -14.16 -7.01 0.94
C ASP A 6 -12.85 -7.77 0.66
N ASN A 7 -12.33 -8.43 1.70
CA ASN A 7 -11.08 -9.21 1.69
C ASN A 7 -9.82 -8.43 1.30
N GLN A 8 -9.81 -7.12 1.53
CA GLN A 8 -8.66 -6.24 1.26
C GLN A 8 -8.41 -5.27 2.41
N LEU A 9 -7.13 -4.98 2.68
CA LEU A 9 -6.75 -3.81 3.45
C LEU A 9 -6.67 -2.62 2.51
N THR A 10 -7.38 -1.53 2.80
CA THR A 10 -7.40 -0.31 2.00
C THR A 10 -6.97 0.90 2.81
N ARG A 11 -6.17 1.78 2.23
CA ARG A 11 -5.85 3.09 2.81
C ARG A 11 -5.60 4.13 1.73
N ASP A 12 -6.14 5.32 1.96
CA ASP A 12 -5.85 6.51 1.17
C ASP A 12 -4.77 7.37 1.85
N PHE A 13 -3.88 7.90 1.02
CA PHE A 13 -2.81 8.81 1.40
C PHE A 13 -2.92 10.08 0.56
N GLN A 14 -2.69 11.23 1.20
CA GLN A 14 -2.71 12.53 0.54
C GLN A 14 -1.41 13.26 0.87
N PHE A 15 -0.78 13.83 -0.15
CA PHE A 15 0.51 14.53 -0.09
C PHE A 15 0.36 15.99 -0.51
N ALA A 16 1.42 16.80 -0.39
CA ALA A 16 1.35 18.20 -0.82
C ALA A 16 1.22 18.32 -2.36
N ASP A 17 1.95 17.49 -3.09
CA ASP A 17 1.99 17.49 -4.55
C ASP A 17 2.27 16.09 -5.14
N PHE A 18 2.38 16.02 -6.47
CA PHE A 18 2.69 14.79 -7.18
C PHE A 18 4.11 14.27 -6.91
N SER A 19 5.09 15.16 -6.69
CA SER A 19 6.47 14.76 -6.47
C SER A 19 6.60 14.01 -5.14
N GLU A 20 5.96 14.51 -4.08
CA GLU A 20 5.91 13.82 -2.79
C GLU A 20 5.16 12.48 -2.89
N ALA A 21 4.02 12.43 -3.58
CA ALA A 21 3.26 11.20 -3.79
C ALA A 21 4.10 10.14 -4.51
N PHE A 22 4.81 10.52 -5.57
CA PHE A 22 5.65 9.60 -6.33
C PHE A 22 6.91 9.16 -5.57
N ALA A 23 7.49 10.03 -4.74
CA ALA A 23 8.58 9.67 -3.84
C ALA A 23 8.13 8.63 -2.80
N PHE A 24 6.93 8.80 -2.22
CA PHE A 24 6.31 7.80 -1.34
C PHE A 24 6.10 6.47 -2.08
N MET A 25 5.48 6.50 -3.27
CA MET A 25 5.25 5.29 -4.08
C MET A 25 6.56 4.57 -4.41
N THR A 26 7.62 5.29 -4.73
CA THR A 26 8.95 4.70 -5.00
C THR A 26 9.46 3.91 -3.80
N ARG A 27 9.33 4.46 -2.58
CA ARG A 27 9.74 3.75 -1.35
C ARG A 27 8.87 2.52 -1.07
N VAL A 28 7.55 2.62 -1.29
CA VAL A 28 6.63 1.49 -1.18
C VAL A 28 7.01 0.37 -2.16
N ALA A 29 7.36 0.71 -3.41
CA ALA A 29 7.79 -0.28 -4.42
C ALA A 29 9.04 -1.06 -3.97
N LEU A 30 10.04 -0.38 -3.39
CA LEU A 30 11.24 -1.03 -2.87
C LEU A 30 10.95 -1.99 -1.71
N ILE A 31 10.03 -1.61 -0.81
CA ILE A 31 9.57 -2.47 0.29
C ILE A 31 8.82 -3.69 -0.26
N ALA A 32 7.89 -3.47 -1.18
CA ALA A 32 7.07 -4.51 -1.82
C ALA A 32 7.95 -5.57 -2.53
N GLU A 33 8.93 -5.13 -3.32
CA GLU A 33 9.91 -6.00 -3.98
C GLU A 33 10.72 -6.83 -2.97
N LYS A 34 11.26 -6.19 -1.92
CA LYS A 34 12.00 -6.90 -0.87
C LYS A 34 11.15 -7.96 -0.17
N MET A 35 9.85 -7.69 0.00
CA MET A 35 8.92 -8.62 0.63
C MET A 35 8.35 -9.68 -0.33
N ASN A 36 8.63 -9.56 -1.63
CA ASN A 36 7.99 -10.32 -2.70
C ASN A 36 6.45 -10.35 -2.52
N HIS A 37 5.87 -9.18 -2.28
CA HIS A 37 4.44 -8.98 -2.05
C HIS A 37 4.04 -7.58 -2.51
N HIS A 38 3.20 -7.50 -3.54
CA HIS A 38 2.96 -6.26 -4.27
C HIS A 38 1.57 -5.69 -3.99
N PRO A 39 1.46 -4.36 -3.77
CA PRO A 39 0.17 -3.72 -3.62
C PRO A 39 -0.57 -3.63 -4.95
N TRP A 40 -1.89 -3.57 -4.89
CA TRP A 40 -2.65 -2.80 -5.87
C TRP A 40 -2.65 -1.34 -5.44
N TRP A 41 -2.50 -0.40 -6.38
CA TRP A 41 -2.66 1.01 -6.07
C TRP A 41 -3.23 1.82 -7.23
N SER A 42 -3.68 3.02 -6.90
CA SER A 42 -4.02 4.08 -7.84
C SER A 42 -3.37 5.38 -7.37
N ASN A 43 -2.86 6.19 -8.29
CA ASN A 43 -2.36 7.53 -8.00
C ASN A 43 -3.00 8.56 -8.93
N VAL A 44 -3.54 9.63 -8.34
CA VAL A 44 -4.10 10.79 -9.03
C VAL A 44 -3.50 12.04 -8.39
N TYR A 45 -2.56 12.67 -9.08
CA TYR A 45 -1.81 13.82 -8.58
C TYR A 45 -1.21 13.53 -7.18
N ASN A 46 -1.70 14.19 -6.14
CA ASN A 46 -1.21 14.07 -4.77
C ASN A 46 -1.94 13.01 -3.92
N GLN A 47 -2.84 12.23 -4.51
CA GLN A 47 -3.59 11.17 -3.81
C GLN A 47 -3.11 9.79 -4.24
N VAL A 48 -2.89 8.90 -3.27
CA VAL A 48 -2.52 7.50 -3.50
C VAL A 48 -3.47 6.62 -2.71
N THR A 49 -4.19 5.74 -3.38
CA THR A 49 -5.00 4.68 -2.75
C THR A 49 -4.22 3.38 -2.85
N ILE A 50 -4.01 2.69 -1.74
CA ILE A 50 -3.40 1.36 -1.70
C ILE A 50 -4.43 0.33 -1.24
N LYS A 51 -4.44 -0.82 -1.93
CA LYS A 51 -5.20 -2.03 -1.55
C LYS A 51 -4.25 -3.22 -1.48
N LEU A 52 -4.36 -4.00 -0.41
CA LEU A 52 -3.53 -5.18 -0.17
C LEU A 52 -4.41 -6.42 0.01
N SER A 53 -4.09 -7.45 -0.75
CA SER A 53 -4.55 -8.82 -0.56
C SER A 53 -3.52 -9.79 -1.13
N THR A 54 -3.58 -11.05 -0.71
CA THR A 54 -2.69 -12.09 -1.20
C THR A 54 -3.36 -12.88 -2.33
N HIS A 55 -2.88 -12.70 -3.57
CA HIS A 55 -3.41 -13.33 -4.79
C HIS A 55 -3.53 -14.86 -4.65
N ASP A 56 -2.43 -15.53 -4.28
CA ASP A 56 -2.37 -16.99 -4.20
C ASP A 56 -3.20 -17.57 -3.03
N ALA A 57 -3.66 -16.72 -2.11
CA ALA A 57 -4.59 -17.08 -1.04
C ALA A 57 -6.06 -16.80 -1.43
N GLY A 58 -6.36 -16.73 -2.73
CA GLY A 58 -7.70 -16.45 -3.24
C GLY A 58 -8.10 -14.98 -3.10
N ASN A 59 -7.14 -14.05 -3.19
CA ASN A 59 -7.34 -12.61 -2.98
C ASN A 59 -7.94 -12.28 -1.60
N THR A 60 -7.34 -12.85 -0.55
CA THR A 60 -7.72 -12.62 0.85
C THR A 60 -6.62 -11.92 1.63
N VAL A 61 -6.99 -11.25 2.73
CA VAL A 61 -6.02 -10.64 3.64
C VAL A 61 -5.27 -11.72 4.40
N THR A 62 -3.94 -11.69 4.33
CA THR A 62 -3.06 -12.54 5.12
C THR A 62 -2.08 -11.70 5.96
N ASP A 63 -1.22 -12.36 6.72
CA ASP A 63 -0.13 -11.70 7.45
C ASP A 63 0.84 -10.95 6.53
N LYS A 64 0.98 -11.34 5.26
CA LYS A 64 1.80 -10.61 4.29
C LYS A 64 1.26 -9.20 4.07
N ASP A 65 -0.06 -9.08 3.92
CA ASP A 65 -0.75 -7.80 3.73
C ASP A 65 -0.62 -6.92 4.97
N ARG A 66 -0.80 -7.51 6.17
CA ARG A 66 -0.66 -6.78 7.44
C ARG A 66 0.77 -6.30 7.68
N LYS A 67 1.78 -7.12 7.33
CA LYS A 67 3.20 -6.73 7.42
C LYS A 67 3.53 -5.62 6.43
N LEU A 68 3.10 -5.74 5.17
CA LEU A 68 3.36 -4.71 4.16
C LEU A 68 2.67 -3.38 4.55
N ALA A 69 1.43 -3.44 5.03
CA ALA A 69 0.73 -2.28 5.57
C ALA A 69 1.51 -1.58 6.70
N ALA A 70 2.09 -2.36 7.62
CA ALA A 70 2.89 -1.83 8.72
C ALA A 70 4.19 -1.16 8.24
N GLU A 71 4.89 -1.77 7.27
CA GLU A 71 6.09 -1.18 6.65
C GLU A 71 5.76 0.11 5.90
N ILE A 72 4.65 0.14 5.13
CA ILE A 72 4.17 1.35 4.45
C ILE A 72 3.88 2.49 5.45
N ASP A 73 3.27 2.17 6.59
CA ASP A 73 2.96 3.16 7.63
C ASP A 73 4.22 3.82 8.22
N THR A 74 5.40 3.18 8.15
CA THR A 74 6.67 3.79 8.58
C THR A 74 7.11 4.96 7.69
N LEU A 75 6.59 5.05 6.47
CA LEU A 75 6.96 6.08 5.48
C LEU A 75 6.21 7.40 5.66
N VAL A 76 5.14 7.43 6.44
CA VAL A 76 4.19 8.57 6.52
C VAL A 76 3.85 8.98 7.95
N LYS A 77 4.85 8.93 8.84
CA LYS A 77 4.72 9.44 10.21
C LYS A 77 4.63 10.96 10.26
#